data_AF-A0A6L7WKX7-F1
#
_entry.id   AF-A0A6L7WKX7-F1
#
_cell.length_a   1.000
_cell.length_b   1.000
_cell.length_c   1.000
_cell.angle_alpha   90.00
_cell.angle_beta   90.00
_cell.angle_gamma   90.00
#
_symmetry.space_group_name_H-M   'P 1'
#
loop_
_entity.id
_entity.type
_entity.pdbx_description
1 polymer ?
#
loop_
_entity_poly.entity_id
_entity_poly.type
_entity_poly.pdbx_seq_one_letter_code
_entity_poly.pdbx_strand_id
1 'polypeptide(L)'
;FGAAAIVFSGVSIGGFPQAMERLAAAPETAALLTRERVPPEFFFSYMLIPLSSIMFPHISIFCLTARRMGQFRKTVVFYPLCILAIWLPCTFLGLAANAMTDVPGIESKIEARATLAAERESLSPAETADLQRAAAGDDVIILMLEHYAPLWLAGLLGAGIMAAVMASDSQILALSTMFTEDVFAWYGGKTRFGPAVQVQTGRLFVVLIALVAYVIALQAPPGIFGIAVQYAFSGFTTLLPLLVAALFWRGSTKWGALAVVVWTAATMTAIAILQAVVPAPPPGTVVPVWTVAGIDVVTRTPGGTDVLGYMPVLPMLIGSSLLMIVVSWSTPKPAAATLDRYFPDGSPSPRP
;
A
#
# COMPACT_ATOMS: atom_id res chain seq x y z
N PHE A 1 -9.31 -20.35 6.48
CA PHE A 1 -10.11 -19.27 5.87
C PHE A 1 -10.08 -19.36 4.35
N GLY A 2 -8.99 -18.98 3.68
CA GLY A 2 -8.91 -18.88 2.21
C GLY A 2 -9.42 -20.13 1.47
N ALA A 3 -8.83 -21.31 1.72
CA ALA A 3 -9.24 -22.55 1.05
C ALA A 3 -10.73 -22.89 1.21
N ALA A 4 -11.30 -22.69 2.40
CA ALA A 4 -12.71 -22.96 2.66
C ALA A 4 -13.63 -21.95 1.95
N ALA A 5 -13.28 -20.65 1.96
CA ALA A 5 -14.03 -19.62 1.26
C ALA A 5 -14.02 -19.84 -0.26
N ILE A 6 -12.89 -20.26 -0.82
CA ILE A 6 -12.75 -20.54 -2.27
C ILE A 6 -13.54 -21.77 -2.67
N VAL A 7 -13.41 -22.87 -1.93
CA VAL A 7 -14.11 -24.12 -2.23
C VAL A 7 -15.60 -23.92 -2.09
N PHE A 8 -16.03 -23.28 -1.00
CA PHE A 8 -17.44 -23.08 -0.73
C PHE A 8 -18.07 -22.12 -1.74
N SER A 9 -17.51 -20.92 -1.91
CA SER A 9 -18.03 -19.96 -2.89
C SER A 9 -17.95 -20.53 -4.31
N GLY A 10 -16.82 -21.16 -4.69
CA GLY A 10 -16.65 -21.77 -6.00
C GLY A 10 -17.70 -22.83 -6.33
N VAL A 11 -18.13 -23.62 -5.33
CA VAL A 11 -19.23 -24.59 -5.48
C VAL A 11 -20.59 -23.88 -5.52
N SER A 12 -20.80 -22.86 -4.67
CA SER A 12 -22.05 -22.09 -4.60
C SER A 12 -22.36 -21.30 -5.88
N ILE A 13 -21.34 -20.82 -6.60
CA ILE A 13 -21.50 -20.01 -7.83
C ILE A 13 -21.70 -20.89 -9.08
N GLY A 14 -21.66 -22.23 -8.95
CA GLY A 14 -21.71 -23.17 -10.08
C GLY A 14 -20.34 -23.41 -10.75
N GLY A 15 -19.25 -22.94 -10.13
CA GLY A 15 -17.88 -23.08 -10.61
C GLY A 15 -17.30 -21.78 -11.15
N PHE A 16 -16.02 -21.53 -10.84
CA PHE A 16 -15.28 -20.36 -11.33
C PHE A 16 -15.31 -20.17 -12.86
N PRO A 17 -15.21 -21.22 -13.70
CA PRO A 17 -15.30 -21.06 -15.15
C PRO A 17 -16.62 -20.44 -15.62
N GLN A 18 -17.75 -20.88 -15.05
CA GLN A 18 -19.08 -20.35 -15.39
C GLN A 18 -19.23 -18.89 -14.96
N ALA A 19 -18.70 -18.52 -13.79
CA ALA A 19 -18.68 -17.13 -13.35
C ALA A 19 -17.90 -16.24 -14.33
N MET A 20 -16.73 -16.71 -14.81
CA MET A 20 -15.93 -15.96 -15.79
C MET A 20 -16.63 -15.86 -17.15
N GLU A 21 -17.30 -16.92 -17.62
CA GLU A 21 -18.09 -16.88 -18.85
C GLU A 21 -19.24 -15.88 -18.77
N ARG A 22 -19.94 -15.80 -17.63
CA ARG A 22 -20.99 -14.78 -17.41
C ARG A 22 -20.43 -13.37 -17.46
N LEU A 23 -19.27 -13.13 -16.82
CA LEU A 23 -18.60 -11.83 -16.87
C LEU A 23 -18.12 -11.47 -18.28
N ALA A 24 -17.65 -12.46 -19.05
CA ALA A 24 -17.21 -12.26 -20.43
C ALA A 24 -18.36 -11.97 -21.39
N ALA A 25 -19.53 -12.56 -21.14
CA ALA A 25 -20.72 -12.38 -21.98
C ALA A 25 -21.37 -11.00 -21.82
N ALA A 26 -21.24 -10.37 -20.65
CA ALA A 26 -21.79 -9.05 -20.38
C ALA A 26 -20.81 -7.93 -20.77
N PRO A 27 -21.18 -6.98 -21.66
CA PRO A 27 -20.27 -5.95 -22.18
C PRO A 27 -19.75 -5.00 -21.09
N GLU A 28 -20.51 -4.79 -20.02
CA GLU A 28 -20.12 -3.90 -18.91
C GLU A 28 -19.00 -4.50 -18.03
N THR A 29 -18.94 -5.83 -17.94
CA THR A 29 -17.99 -6.59 -17.11
C THR A 29 -16.88 -7.27 -17.91
N ALA A 30 -17.05 -7.45 -19.23
CA ALA A 30 -16.05 -8.10 -20.08
C ALA A 30 -14.68 -7.41 -20.00
N ALA A 31 -14.68 -6.07 -19.93
CA ALA A 31 -13.48 -5.26 -19.78
C ALA A 31 -12.76 -5.44 -18.41
N LEU A 32 -13.38 -6.10 -17.42
CA LEU A 32 -12.73 -6.47 -16.16
C LEU A 32 -11.85 -7.71 -16.29
N LEU A 33 -12.13 -8.57 -17.28
CA LEU A 33 -11.32 -9.76 -17.59
C LEU A 33 -10.11 -9.44 -18.46
N THR A 34 -10.11 -8.28 -19.08
CA THR A 34 -9.06 -7.81 -19.97
C THR A 34 -8.33 -6.60 -19.36
N ARG A 35 -7.22 -6.22 -19.98
CA ARG A 35 -6.46 -5.01 -19.63
C ARG A 35 -7.07 -3.74 -20.24
N GLU A 36 -8.21 -3.80 -20.91
CA GLU A 36 -8.71 -2.69 -21.74
C GLU A 36 -8.87 -1.36 -20.97
N ARG A 37 -9.29 -1.41 -19.70
CA ARG A 37 -9.43 -0.23 -18.83
C ARG A 37 -8.14 0.20 -18.12
N VAL A 38 -7.01 -0.45 -18.41
CA VAL A 38 -5.72 -0.22 -17.74
C VAL A 38 -4.69 0.33 -18.74
N PRO A 39 -4.42 1.64 -18.71
CA PRO A 39 -3.38 2.25 -19.54
C PRO A 39 -2.00 1.61 -19.30
N PRO A 40 -1.15 1.49 -20.34
CA PRO A 40 0.21 0.96 -20.21
C PRO A 40 1.05 1.70 -19.16
N GLU A 41 0.89 3.02 -19.06
CA GLU A 41 1.61 3.91 -18.15
C GLU A 41 1.24 3.62 -16.68
N PHE A 42 -0.07 3.50 -16.43
CA PHE A 42 -0.59 3.09 -15.14
C PHE A 42 -0.06 1.70 -14.76
N PHE A 43 -0.15 0.72 -15.66
CA PHE A 43 0.33 -0.64 -15.39
C PHE A 43 1.82 -0.69 -15.06
N PHE A 44 2.65 0.00 -15.86
CA PHE A 44 4.09 0.05 -15.64
C PHE A 44 4.46 0.69 -14.31
N SER A 45 3.86 1.84 -13.98
CA SER A 45 4.11 2.51 -12.70
C SER A 45 3.60 1.69 -11.51
N TYR A 46 2.47 1.00 -11.66
CA TYR A 46 1.94 0.10 -10.64
C TYR A 46 2.88 -1.09 -10.33
N MET A 47 3.64 -1.60 -11.31
CA MET A 47 4.63 -2.67 -11.08
C MET A 47 5.78 -2.26 -10.13
N LEU A 48 5.93 -0.98 -9.81
CA LEU A 48 6.93 -0.49 -8.85
C LEU A 48 6.43 -0.48 -7.41
N ILE A 49 5.12 -0.61 -7.19
CA ILE A 49 4.52 -0.65 -5.84
C ILE A 49 5.11 -1.78 -4.97
N PRO A 50 5.32 -3.02 -5.47
CA PRO A 50 5.92 -4.10 -4.68
C PRO A 50 7.31 -3.79 -4.11
N LEU A 51 8.04 -2.83 -4.69
CA LEU A 51 9.34 -2.39 -4.17
C LEU A 51 9.23 -1.76 -2.77
N SER A 52 8.05 -1.33 -2.34
CA SER A 52 7.81 -0.79 -1.00
C SER A 52 8.04 -1.83 0.10
N SER A 53 7.87 -3.12 -0.21
CA SER A 53 7.88 -4.21 0.78
C SER A 53 9.19 -4.32 1.56
N ILE A 54 10.33 -4.06 0.92
CA ILE A 54 11.65 -4.07 1.56
C ILE A 54 11.88 -2.84 2.46
N MET A 55 11.10 -1.78 2.27
CA MET A 55 11.18 -0.53 3.03
C MET A 55 10.35 -0.55 4.30
N PHE A 56 9.54 -1.59 4.50
CA PHE A 56 8.74 -1.71 5.71
C PHE A 56 9.62 -2.08 6.92
N PRO A 57 9.60 -1.27 8.00
CA PRO A 57 10.52 -1.45 9.13
C PRO A 57 10.30 -2.77 9.87
N HIS A 58 9.05 -3.25 9.95
CA HIS A 58 8.73 -4.52 10.60
C HIS A 58 9.38 -5.73 9.89
N ILE A 59 9.54 -5.67 8.56
CA ILE A 59 10.24 -6.71 7.80
C ILE A 59 11.72 -6.74 8.19
N SER A 60 12.36 -5.57 8.26
CA SER A 60 13.77 -5.44 8.69
C SER A 60 13.98 -5.92 10.13
N ILE A 61 13.08 -5.56 11.06
CA ILE A 61 13.14 -6.04 12.47
C ILE A 61 13.01 -7.56 12.53
N PHE A 62 12.11 -8.16 11.74
CA PHE A 62 11.98 -9.62 11.66
C PHE A 62 13.26 -10.29 11.13
N CYS A 63 13.91 -9.70 10.12
CA CYS A 63 15.17 -10.21 9.59
C CYS A 63 16.29 -10.16 10.64
N LEU A 64 16.39 -9.06 11.41
CA LEU A 64 17.43 -8.83 12.41
C LEU A 64 17.24 -9.65 13.69
N THR A 65 16.02 -10.06 14.00
CA THR A 65 15.70 -10.91 15.17
C THR A 65 15.86 -12.41 14.90
N ALA A 66 16.12 -12.80 13.64
CA ALA A 66 16.27 -14.21 13.28
C ALA A 66 17.57 -14.81 13.87
N ARG A 67 17.42 -15.91 14.62
CA ARG A 67 18.56 -16.57 15.31
C ARG A 67 19.60 -17.19 14.38
N ARG A 68 19.23 -17.54 13.13
CA ARG A 68 20.10 -18.18 12.14
C ARG A 68 19.78 -17.69 10.73
N MET A 69 20.79 -17.20 10.00
CA MET A 69 20.65 -16.75 8.60
C MET A 69 20.12 -17.86 7.67
N GLY A 70 20.44 -19.14 7.91
CA GLY A 70 19.98 -20.25 7.09
C GLY A 70 18.46 -20.46 7.10
N GLN A 71 17.75 -19.99 8.12
CA GLN A 71 16.28 -20.04 8.16
C GLN A 71 15.65 -18.98 7.24
N PHE A 72 16.35 -17.86 7.01
CA PHE A 72 15.88 -16.78 6.16
C PHE A 72 15.70 -17.21 4.70
N ARG A 73 16.64 -18.01 4.18
CA ARG A 73 16.61 -18.47 2.78
C ARG A 73 15.35 -19.27 2.44
N LYS A 74 14.89 -20.12 3.35
CA LYS A 74 13.65 -20.89 3.15
C LYS A 74 12.44 -19.94 3.16
N THR A 75 12.36 -19.04 4.14
CA THR A 75 11.28 -18.06 4.23
C THR A 75 11.20 -17.21 2.96
N VAL A 76 12.31 -16.68 2.47
CA VAL A 76 12.35 -15.87 1.24
C VAL A 76 11.86 -16.64 0.00
N VAL A 77 12.18 -17.94 -0.11
CA VAL A 77 11.74 -18.77 -1.25
C VAL A 77 10.26 -19.14 -1.16
N PHE A 78 9.77 -19.48 0.04
CA PHE A 78 8.36 -19.86 0.23
C PHE A 78 7.41 -18.66 0.24
N TYR A 79 7.91 -17.47 0.60
CA TYR A 79 7.07 -16.29 0.79
C TYR A 79 6.28 -15.88 -0.48
N PRO A 80 6.89 -15.78 -1.69
CA PRO A 80 6.13 -15.52 -2.91
C PRO A 80 5.08 -16.60 -3.24
N LEU A 81 5.39 -17.87 -2.96
CA LEU A 81 4.44 -18.98 -3.19
C LEU A 81 3.24 -18.89 -2.25
N CYS A 82 3.47 -18.56 -0.97
CA CYS A 82 2.40 -18.32 -0.01
C CYS A 82 1.55 -17.10 -0.40
N ILE A 83 2.19 -16.01 -0.86
CA ILE A 83 1.46 -14.85 -1.38
C ILE A 83 0.60 -15.26 -2.57
N LEU A 84 1.16 -15.98 -3.55
CA LEU A 84 0.40 -16.40 -4.72
C LEU A 84 -0.80 -17.28 -4.33
N ALA A 85 -0.60 -18.22 -3.40
CA ALA A 85 -1.64 -19.11 -2.92
C ALA A 85 -2.77 -18.39 -2.16
N ILE A 86 -2.50 -17.25 -1.54
CA ILE A 86 -3.49 -16.46 -0.79
C ILE A 86 -4.12 -15.39 -1.68
N TRP A 87 -3.31 -14.65 -2.43
CA TRP A 87 -3.71 -13.45 -3.14
C TRP A 87 -4.53 -13.78 -4.38
N LEU A 88 -4.08 -14.76 -5.17
CA LEU A 88 -4.77 -15.14 -6.42
C LEU A 88 -6.22 -15.55 -6.14
N PRO A 89 -6.53 -16.44 -5.18
CA PRO A 89 -7.93 -16.77 -4.96
C PRO A 89 -8.76 -15.62 -4.39
N CYS A 90 -8.20 -14.76 -3.56
CA CYS A 90 -8.91 -13.58 -3.03
C CYS A 90 -9.26 -12.58 -4.14
N THR A 91 -8.35 -12.33 -5.09
CA THR A 91 -8.63 -11.43 -6.23
C THR A 91 -9.63 -12.04 -7.20
N PHE A 92 -9.52 -13.34 -7.48
CA PHE A 92 -10.51 -14.07 -8.28
C PHE A 92 -11.90 -14.02 -7.64
N LEU A 93 -12.01 -14.19 -6.33
CA LEU A 93 -13.28 -14.12 -5.61
C LEU A 93 -13.90 -12.72 -5.71
N GLY A 94 -13.09 -11.67 -5.52
CA GLY A 94 -13.54 -10.28 -5.67
C GLY A 94 -13.98 -9.93 -7.09
N LEU A 95 -13.32 -10.48 -8.11
CA LEU A 95 -13.73 -10.33 -9.51
C LEU A 95 -15.05 -11.07 -9.78
N ALA A 96 -15.14 -12.33 -9.37
CA ALA A 96 -16.32 -13.17 -9.55
C ALA A 96 -17.57 -12.60 -8.87
N ALA A 97 -17.40 -11.82 -7.80
CA ALA A 97 -18.50 -11.15 -7.10
C ALA A 97 -19.33 -10.25 -8.02
N ASN A 98 -18.74 -9.66 -9.07
CA ASN A 98 -19.50 -8.85 -10.03
C ASN A 98 -20.54 -9.65 -10.84
N ALA A 99 -20.50 -10.99 -10.79
CA ALA A 99 -21.50 -11.87 -11.40
C ALA A 99 -22.53 -12.43 -10.38
N MET A 100 -22.44 -12.05 -9.10
CA MET A 100 -23.27 -12.58 -8.01
C MET A 100 -24.39 -11.60 -7.66
N THR A 101 -25.29 -11.37 -8.60
CA THR A 101 -26.45 -10.48 -8.42
C THR A 101 -27.53 -11.09 -7.53
N ASP A 102 -27.43 -12.37 -7.19
CA ASP A 102 -28.29 -13.06 -6.21
C ASP A 102 -28.01 -12.64 -4.76
N VAL A 103 -26.87 -12.00 -4.49
CA VAL A 103 -26.53 -11.45 -3.17
C VAL A 103 -26.97 -9.98 -3.10
N PRO A 104 -27.99 -9.62 -2.30
CA PRO A 104 -28.54 -8.25 -2.30
C PRO A 104 -27.51 -7.16 -1.95
N GLY A 105 -26.58 -7.49 -1.05
CA GLY A 105 -25.49 -6.59 -0.69
C GLY A 105 -24.47 -6.36 -1.81
N ILE A 106 -24.34 -7.27 -2.76
CA ILE A 106 -23.45 -7.12 -3.92
C ILE A 106 -24.18 -6.41 -5.06
N GLU A 107 -25.45 -6.73 -5.29
CA GLU A 107 -26.31 -6.04 -6.26
C GLU A 107 -26.38 -4.54 -5.97
N SER A 108 -26.69 -4.14 -4.74
CA SER A 108 -26.69 -2.72 -4.32
C SER A 108 -25.34 -2.01 -4.53
N LYS A 109 -24.21 -2.73 -4.43
CA LYS A 109 -22.88 -2.19 -4.74
C LYS A 109 -22.67 -1.97 -6.22
N ILE A 110 -23.16 -2.89 -7.06
CA ILE A 110 -23.09 -2.76 -8.52
C ILE A 110 -23.96 -1.57 -8.96
N GLU A 111 -25.17 -1.43 -8.41
CA GLU A 111 -26.05 -0.29 -8.64
C GLU A 111 -25.41 1.03 -8.20
N ALA A 112 -24.76 1.06 -7.02
CA ALA A 112 -24.04 2.23 -6.54
C ALA A 112 -22.88 2.63 -7.49
N ARG A 113 -22.19 1.65 -8.09
CA ARG A 113 -21.15 1.91 -9.10
C ARG A 113 -21.74 2.42 -10.41
N ALA A 114 -22.88 1.87 -10.84
CA ALA A 114 -23.58 2.29 -12.05
C ALA A 114 -24.11 3.72 -11.92
N THR A 115 -24.75 4.06 -10.80
CA THR A 115 -25.20 5.44 -10.50
C THR A 115 -24.04 6.41 -10.39
N LEU A 116 -22.93 6.03 -9.75
CA LEU A 116 -21.70 6.85 -9.75
C LEU A 116 -21.12 7.07 -11.15
N ALA A 117 -21.30 6.14 -12.08
CA ALA A 117 -20.83 6.28 -13.45
C ALA A 117 -21.78 7.14 -14.30
N ALA A 118 -23.10 7.02 -14.09
CA ALA A 118 -24.12 7.68 -14.89
C ALA A 118 -24.47 9.11 -14.43
N GLU A 119 -24.54 9.35 -13.12
CA GLU A 119 -25.16 10.56 -12.53
C GLU A 119 -24.17 11.41 -11.72
N ARG A 120 -22.85 11.16 -11.84
CA ARG A 120 -21.81 11.84 -11.06
C ARG A 120 -21.89 13.37 -11.08
N GLU A 121 -22.20 13.95 -12.25
CA GLU A 121 -22.21 15.40 -12.45
C GLU A 121 -23.40 16.10 -11.77
N SER A 122 -24.49 15.38 -11.52
CA SER A 122 -25.68 15.89 -10.82
C SER A 122 -25.65 15.66 -9.30
N LEU A 123 -24.76 14.80 -8.80
CA LEU A 123 -24.69 14.44 -7.39
C LEU A 123 -23.96 15.51 -6.57
N SER A 124 -24.48 15.85 -5.40
CA SER A 124 -23.75 16.68 -4.44
C SER A 124 -22.48 15.99 -3.95
N PRO A 125 -21.48 16.73 -3.42
CA PRO A 125 -20.28 16.13 -2.84
C PRO A 125 -20.53 15.14 -1.69
N ALA A 126 -21.64 15.30 -0.96
CA ALA A 126 -22.02 14.40 0.13
C ALA A 126 -22.62 13.08 -0.41
N GLU A 127 -23.59 13.15 -1.31
CA GLU A 127 -24.22 11.96 -1.92
C GLU A 127 -23.19 11.13 -2.70
N THR A 128 -22.31 11.83 -3.39
CA THR A 128 -21.07 11.32 -3.98
C THR A 128 -20.29 10.42 -3.02
N ALA A 129 -19.99 10.93 -1.82
CA ALA A 129 -19.13 10.25 -0.87
C ALA A 129 -19.84 9.02 -0.27
N ASP A 130 -21.16 9.12 -0.07
CA ASP A 130 -21.98 8.03 0.43
C ASP A 130 -22.12 6.90 -0.61
N LEU A 131 -22.35 7.25 -1.88
CA LEU A 131 -22.37 6.28 -2.97
C LEU A 131 -20.99 5.64 -3.18
N GLN A 132 -19.89 6.40 -3.07
CA GLN A 132 -18.54 5.83 -3.11
C GLN A 132 -18.28 4.85 -1.96
N ARG A 133 -18.82 5.13 -0.77
CA ARG A 133 -18.74 4.24 0.38
C ARG A 133 -19.57 2.98 0.17
N ALA A 134 -20.79 3.11 -0.37
CA ALA A 134 -21.61 1.98 -0.75
C ALA A 134 -20.90 1.11 -1.80
N ALA A 135 -20.37 1.71 -2.86
CA ALA A 135 -19.67 1.06 -3.97
C ALA A 135 -18.34 0.35 -3.59
N ALA A 136 -17.79 0.61 -2.40
CA ALA A 136 -16.53 0.04 -1.96
C ALA A 136 -16.56 -1.50 -1.96
N GLY A 137 -15.43 -2.11 -2.35
CA GLY A 137 -15.30 -3.56 -2.48
C GLY A 137 -14.77 -4.29 -1.24
N ASP A 138 -14.46 -3.57 -0.17
CA ASP A 138 -13.68 -4.08 0.98
C ASP A 138 -14.42 -5.17 1.79
N ASP A 139 -15.75 -5.17 1.75
CA ASP A 139 -16.68 -6.05 2.48
C ASP A 139 -17.30 -7.16 1.61
N VAL A 140 -16.98 -7.22 0.30
CA VAL A 140 -17.60 -8.16 -0.65
C VAL A 140 -17.46 -9.61 -0.21
N ILE A 141 -16.28 -10.02 0.29
CA ILE A 141 -16.06 -11.38 0.76
C ILE A 141 -16.96 -11.70 1.97
N ILE A 142 -17.21 -10.72 2.84
CA ILE A 142 -18.08 -10.91 4.01
C ILE A 142 -19.53 -11.11 3.55
N LEU A 143 -20.01 -10.27 2.63
CA LEU A 143 -21.36 -10.38 2.07
C LEU A 143 -21.58 -11.73 1.38
N MET A 144 -20.58 -12.24 0.65
CA MET A 144 -20.64 -13.57 0.05
C MET A 144 -20.73 -14.67 1.10
N LEU A 145 -19.94 -14.57 2.17
CA LEU A 145 -19.95 -15.56 3.24
C LEU A 145 -21.27 -15.56 4.02
N GLU A 146 -21.85 -14.39 4.29
CA GLU A 146 -23.15 -14.29 4.96
C GLU A 146 -24.29 -14.90 4.15
N HIS A 147 -24.24 -14.74 2.82
CA HIS A 147 -25.29 -15.26 1.94
C HIS A 147 -25.16 -16.77 1.68
N TYR A 148 -23.95 -17.24 1.36
CA TYR A 148 -23.77 -18.63 0.95
C TYR A 148 -23.45 -19.56 2.13
N ALA A 149 -22.69 -19.12 3.14
CA ALA A 149 -22.19 -20.02 4.19
C ALA A 149 -23.18 -20.18 5.35
N PRO A 150 -23.26 -21.36 5.97
CA PRO A 150 -24.06 -21.53 7.19
C PRO A 150 -23.46 -20.69 8.34
N LEU A 151 -24.33 -20.22 9.25
CA LEU A 151 -23.97 -19.25 10.30
C LEU A 151 -22.72 -19.63 11.12
N TRP A 152 -22.56 -20.91 11.46
CA TRP A 152 -21.38 -21.39 12.21
C TRP A 152 -20.07 -21.26 11.41
N LEU A 153 -20.13 -21.47 10.09
CA LEU A 153 -18.98 -21.36 9.20
C LEU A 153 -18.67 -19.89 8.93
N ALA A 154 -19.68 -19.06 8.70
CA ALA A 154 -19.51 -17.62 8.59
C ALA A 154 -18.85 -17.04 9.84
N GLY A 155 -19.30 -17.43 11.03
CA GLY A 155 -18.70 -17.03 12.31
C GLY A 155 -17.24 -17.50 12.48
N LEU A 156 -16.94 -18.77 12.14
CA LEU A 156 -15.57 -19.30 12.19
C LEU A 156 -14.64 -18.57 11.21
N LEU A 157 -15.13 -18.29 10.01
CA LEU A 157 -14.38 -17.60 8.97
C LEU A 157 -14.16 -16.12 9.34
N GLY A 158 -15.18 -15.44 9.85
CA GLY A 158 -15.09 -14.08 10.39
C GLY A 158 -14.08 -13.97 11.53
N ALA A 159 -14.06 -14.92 12.46
CA ALA A 159 -13.04 -15.00 13.51
C ALA A 159 -11.62 -15.14 12.92
N GLY A 160 -11.46 -15.90 11.83
CA GLY A 160 -10.19 -16.02 11.10
C GLY A 160 -9.73 -14.70 10.47
N ILE A 161 -10.65 -13.90 9.91
CA ILE A 161 -10.33 -12.56 9.38
C ILE A 161 -9.86 -11.67 10.53
N MET A 162 -10.60 -11.63 11.64
CA MET A 162 -10.24 -10.82 12.81
C MET A 162 -8.88 -11.22 13.40
N ALA A 163 -8.59 -12.53 13.46
CA ALA A 163 -7.29 -13.03 13.90
C ALA A 163 -6.15 -12.56 12.97
N ALA A 164 -6.35 -12.54 11.65
CA ALA A 164 -5.36 -12.05 10.70
C ALA A 164 -5.12 -10.53 10.84
N VAL A 165 -6.19 -9.75 11.07
CA VAL A 165 -6.07 -8.32 11.35
C VAL A 165 -5.28 -8.08 12.64
N MET A 166 -5.58 -8.81 13.72
CA MET A 166 -4.83 -8.70 14.99
C MET A 166 -3.36 -9.11 14.85
N ALA A 167 -3.04 -10.11 14.02
CA ALA A 167 -1.66 -10.51 13.75
C ALA A 167 -0.81 -9.41 13.07
N SER A 168 -1.45 -8.35 12.54
CA SER A 168 -0.77 -7.19 11.94
C SER A 168 -0.26 -6.18 12.97
N ASP A 169 -0.44 -6.42 14.27
CA ASP A 169 0.12 -5.62 15.38
C ASP A 169 1.65 -5.46 15.29
N SER A 170 2.34 -6.32 14.54
CA SER A 170 3.77 -6.19 14.24
C SER A 170 4.16 -4.82 13.66
N GLN A 171 3.25 -4.12 12.95
CA GLN A 171 3.50 -2.77 12.44
C GLN A 171 3.48 -1.72 13.55
N ILE A 172 2.53 -1.81 14.47
CA ILE A 172 2.40 -0.92 15.62
C ILE A 172 3.58 -1.13 16.58
N LEU A 173 3.94 -2.39 16.82
CA LEU A 173 5.10 -2.74 17.64
C LEU A 173 6.40 -2.20 17.03
N ALA A 174 6.58 -2.31 15.71
CA ALA A 174 7.75 -1.75 15.03
C ALA A 174 7.85 -0.23 15.22
N LEU A 175 6.75 0.50 15.06
CA LEU A 175 6.71 1.95 15.32
C LEU A 175 7.03 2.27 16.78
N SER A 176 6.51 1.49 17.74
CA SER A 176 6.86 1.64 19.15
C SER A 176 8.34 1.43 19.40
N THR A 177 8.95 0.40 18.82
CA THR A 177 10.39 0.14 18.98
C THR A 177 11.20 1.31 18.43
N MET A 178 10.88 1.79 17.22
CA MET A 178 11.52 2.96 16.60
C MET A 178 11.42 4.18 17.52
N PHE A 179 10.24 4.50 18.06
CA PHE A 179 10.10 5.62 18.98
C PHE A 179 10.93 5.43 20.27
N THR A 180 10.91 4.23 20.86
CA THR A 180 11.61 4.00 22.14
C THR A 180 13.13 3.96 22.01
N GLU A 181 13.68 3.48 20.90
CA GLU A 181 15.13 3.41 20.69
C GLU A 181 15.66 4.68 20.00
N ASP A 182 15.02 5.13 18.91
CA ASP A 182 15.54 6.22 18.08
C ASP A 182 15.19 7.61 18.63
N VAL A 183 14.13 7.73 19.44
CA VAL A 183 13.75 8.99 20.10
C VAL A 183 14.05 8.89 21.60
N PHE A 184 13.33 8.06 22.34
CA PHE A 184 13.42 8.07 23.80
C PHE A 184 14.83 7.70 24.31
N ALA A 185 15.44 6.64 23.80
CA ALA A 185 16.79 6.24 24.23
C ALA A 185 17.87 7.19 23.70
N TRP A 186 17.78 7.61 22.42
CA TRP A 186 18.74 8.53 21.81
C TRP A 186 18.83 9.88 22.52
N TYR A 187 17.70 10.48 22.91
CA TYR A 187 17.65 11.74 23.68
C TYR A 187 17.96 11.56 25.19
N GLY A 188 18.53 10.41 25.60
CA GLY A 188 18.97 10.15 26.97
C GLY A 188 17.88 9.71 27.95
N GLY A 189 16.68 9.39 27.48
CA GLY A 189 15.58 8.91 28.33
C GLY A 189 15.91 7.59 29.01
N LYS A 190 16.60 6.68 28.31
CA LYS A 190 17.03 5.38 28.87
C LYS A 190 18.05 5.53 30.00
N THR A 191 19.04 6.41 29.84
CA THR A 191 20.07 6.66 30.86
C THR A 191 19.53 7.42 32.07
N ARG A 192 18.52 8.27 31.87
CA ARG A 192 17.92 9.10 32.92
C ARG A 192 16.85 8.39 33.74
N PHE A 193 16.02 7.57 33.10
CA PHE A 193 14.82 6.98 33.71
C PHE A 193 14.85 5.44 33.80
N GLY A 194 15.86 4.81 33.20
CA GLY A 194 16.06 3.37 33.24
C GLY A 194 15.18 2.55 32.28
N PRO A 195 15.41 1.23 32.20
CA PRO A 195 14.75 0.35 31.21
C PRO A 195 13.24 0.19 31.43
N ALA A 196 12.79 0.22 32.69
CA ALA A 196 11.36 0.07 33.01
C ALA A 196 10.51 1.21 32.43
N VAL A 197 11.03 2.44 32.50
CA VAL A 197 10.35 3.61 31.94
C VAL A 197 10.38 3.59 30.41
N GLN A 198 11.45 3.09 29.78
CA GLN A 198 11.49 2.90 28.32
C GLN A 198 10.33 2.02 27.83
N VAL A 199 10.04 0.91 28.51
CA VAL A 199 8.93 0.01 28.17
C VAL A 199 7.57 0.67 28.40
N GLN A 200 7.40 1.41 29.49
CA GLN A 200 6.15 2.14 29.78
C GLN A 200 5.89 3.22 28.73
N THR A 201 6.92 3.98 28.33
CA THR A 201 6.85 4.97 27.25
C THR A 201 6.44 4.32 25.94
N GLY A 202 6.98 3.13 25.61
CA GLY A 202 6.57 2.37 24.44
C GLY A 202 5.09 1.99 24.48
N ARG A 203 4.61 1.44 25.60
CA ARG A 203 3.18 1.08 25.76
C ARG A 203 2.25 2.30 25.65
N LEU A 204 2.64 3.42 26.25
CA LEU A 204 1.88 4.67 26.13
C LEU A 204 1.85 5.15 24.67
N PHE A 205 2.99 5.11 23.97
CA PHE A 205 3.07 5.47 22.56
C PHE A 205 2.17 4.59 21.69
N VAL A 206 2.12 3.27 21.93
CA VAL A 206 1.21 2.35 21.24
C VAL A 206 -0.26 2.76 21.41
N VAL A 207 -0.69 3.07 22.62
CA VAL A 207 -2.08 3.50 22.86
C VAL A 207 -2.38 4.82 22.16
N LEU A 208 -1.45 5.78 22.23
CA LEU A 208 -1.61 7.08 21.58
C LEU A 208 -1.67 6.98 20.06
N ILE A 209 -0.75 6.24 19.44
CA ILE A 209 -0.71 6.11 17.98
C ILE A 209 -1.91 5.31 17.46
N ALA A 210 -2.39 4.32 18.20
CA ALA A 210 -3.62 3.59 17.88
C ALA A 210 -4.86 4.50 17.96
N LEU A 211 -4.94 5.37 18.96
CA LEU A 211 -6.03 6.35 19.09
C LEU A 211 -6.04 7.34 17.92
N VAL A 212 -4.86 7.87 17.55
CA VAL A 212 -4.72 8.77 16.39
C VAL A 212 -5.13 8.06 15.10
N ALA A 213 -4.65 6.83 14.88
CA ALA A 213 -5.02 6.03 13.72
C ALA A 213 -6.53 5.74 13.67
N TYR A 214 -7.15 5.46 14.81
CA TYR A 214 -8.59 5.25 14.92
C TYR A 214 -9.39 6.52 14.53
N VAL A 215 -9.00 7.69 15.03
CA VAL A 215 -9.65 8.96 14.69
C VAL A 215 -9.52 9.27 13.19
N ILE A 216 -8.35 9.01 12.60
CA ILE A 216 -8.15 9.16 11.15
C ILE A 216 -9.04 8.17 10.38
N ALA A 217 -9.13 6.92 10.83
CA ALA A 217 -9.94 5.89 10.18
C ALA A 217 -11.44 6.23 10.15
N LEU A 218 -11.97 6.95 11.16
CA LEU A 218 -13.37 7.41 11.18
C LEU A 218 -13.71 8.42 10.07
N GLN A 219 -12.72 9.13 9.54
CA GLN A 219 -12.88 10.17 8.53
C GLN A 219 -12.27 9.79 7.18
N ALA A 220 -11.65 8.61 7.08
CA ALA A 220 -10.95 8.19 5.88
C ALA A 220 -11.93 7.92 4.72
N PRO A 221 -11.59 8.33 3.48
CA PRO A 221 -12.40 8.01 2.32
C PRO A 221 -12.42 6.48 2.05
N PRO A 222 -13.43 5.98 1.32
CA PRO A 222 -13.61 4.55 1.12
C PRO A 222 -12.53 3.92 0.23
N GLY A 223 -12.21 2.65 0.50
CA GLY A 223 -11.26 1.85 -0.29
C GLY A 223 -9.88 1.76 0.35
N ILE A 224 -9.69 0.77 1.24
CA ILE A 224 -8.43 0.56 1.98
C ILE A 224 -7.24 0.41 1.01
N PHE A 225 -7.46 -0.31 -0.09
CA PHE A 225 -6.42 -0.57 -1.08
C PHE A 225 -5.94 0.71 -1.81
N GLY A 226 -6.87 1.61 -2.12
CA GLY A 226 -6.55 2.88 -2.80
C GLY A 226 -5.66 3.77 -1.94
N ILE A 227 -5.99 3.89 -0.65
CA ILE A 227 -5.20 4.64 0.33
C ILE A 227 -3.81 4.01 0.49
N ALA A 228 -3.75 2.69 0.61
CA ALA A 228 -2.49 1.97 0.80
C ALA A 228 -1.54 2.16 -0.40
N VAL A 229 -2.04 2.03 -1.63
CA VAL A 229 -1.21 2.18 -2.84
C VAL A 229 -0.75 3.63 -3.04
N GLN A 230 -1.65 4.60 -2.86
CA GLN A 230 -1.34 6.02 -3.14
C GLN A 230 -0.42 6.64 -2.11
N TYR A 231 -0.62 6.36 -0.82
CA TYR A 231 0.12 7.01 0.26
C TYR A 231 1.21 6.11 0.84
N ALA A 232 0.82 4.94 1.35
CA ALA A 232 1.76 4.08 2.06
C ALA A 232 2.82 3.50 1.11
N PHE A 233 2.40 2.72 0.11
CA PHE A 233 3.33 1.98 -0.74
C PHE A 233 4.15 2.91 -1.63
N SER A 234 3.53 3.93 -2.23
CA SER A 234 4.25 4.93 -3.02
C SER A 234 5.31 5.68 -2.20
N GLY A 235 4.96 6.11 -0.98
CA GLY A 235 5.90 6.78 -0.06
C GLY A 235 7.07 5.87 0.33
N PHE A 236 6.80 4.63 0.71
CA PHE A 236 7.83 3.65 1.05
C PHE A 236 8.73 3.33 -0.16
N THR A 237 8.18 3.08 -1.35
CA THR A 237 8.98 2.84 -2.57
C THR A 237 9.92 4.01 -2.86
N THR A 238 9.50 5.25 -2.62
CA THR A 238 10.32 6.44 -2.83
C THR A 238 11.59 6.45 -1.97
N LEU A 239 11.59 5.79 -0.81
CA LEU A 239 12.75 5.65 0.08
C LEU A 239 13.71 4.52 -0.34
N LEU A 240 13.34 3.68 -1.30
CA LEU A 240 14.17 2.56 -1.77
C LEU A 240 15.59 2.98 -2.20
N PRO A 241 15.78 4.04 -3.00
CA PRO A 241 17.11 4.44 -3.46
C PRO A 241 18.03 4.81 -2.29
N LEU A 242 17.47 5.35 -1.20
CA LEU A 242 18.22 5.65 0.02
C LEU A 242 18.73 4.35 0.65
N LEU A 243 17.89 3.32 0.83
CA LEU A 243 18.34 2.04 1.39
C LEU A 243 19.42 1.41 0.49
N VAL A 244 19.16 1.32 -0.81
CA VAL A 244 20.08 0.70 -1.77
C VAL A 244 21.44 1.42 -1.76
N ALA A 245 21.41 2.76 -1.77
CA ALA A 245 22.62 3.57 -1.69
C ALA A 245 23.36 3.38 -0.36
N ALA A 246 22.65 3.33 0.76
CA ALA A 246 23.26 3.14 2.08
C ALA A 246 23.94 1.77 2.22
N LEU A 247 23.41 0.72 1.58
CA LEU A 247 23.94 -0.64 1.66
C LEU A 247 25.07 -0.92 0.66
N PHE A 248 24.95 -0.40 -0.57
CA PHE A 248 25.83 -0.81 -1.67
C PHE A 248 26.72 0.31 -2.23
N TRP A 249 26.41 1.59 -1.95
CA TRP A 249 27.13 2.72 -2.51
C TRP A 249 28.01 3.43 -1.49
N ARG A 250 29.34 3.25 -1.62
CA ARG A 250 30.37 3.90 -0.79
C ARG A 250 30.34 5.44 -0.88
N GLY A 251 29.78 5.99 -1.95
CA GLY A 251 29.64 7.42 -2.16
C GLY A 251 28.39 8.04 -1.53
N SER A 252 27.55 7.26 -0.86
CA SER A 252 26.32 7.77 -0.23
C SER A 252 26.64 8.74 0.91
N THR A 253 25.98 9.89 0.92
CA THR A 253 26.19 10.94 1.95
C THR A 253 24.95 11.14 2.81
N LYS A 254 25.14 11.68 4.03
CA LYS A 254 24.03 12.08 4.91
C LYS A 254 23.09 13.11 4.27
N TRP A 255 23.63 13.98 3.41
CA TRP A 255 22.87 15.02 2.74
C TRP A 255 22.04 14.47 1.58
N GLY A 256 22.58 13.50 0.83
CA GLY A 256 21.81 12.76 -0.17
C GLY A 256 20.66 11.98 0.47
N ALA A 257 20.93 11.29 1.59
CA ALA A 257 19.89 10.61 2.35
C ALA A 257 18.80 11.58 2.85
N LEU A 258 19.19 12.73 3.40
CA LEU A 258 18.24 13.76 3.84
C LEU A 258 17.40 14.31 2.67
N ALA A 259 18.03 14.55 1.51
CA ALA A 259 17.32 15.03 0.32
C ALA A 259 16.23 14.06 -0.13
N VAL A 260 16.49 12.76 -0.09
CA VAL A 260 15.47 11.73 -0.37
C VAL A 260 14.32 11.79 0.64
N VAL A 261 14.62 11.87 1.94
CA VAL A 261 13.58 11.93 2.99
C VAL A 261 12.70 13.18 2.83
N VAL A 262 13.33 14.34 2.61
CA VAL A 262 12.62 15.61 2.40
C VAL A 262 11.79 15.56 1.12
N TRP A 263 12.32 14.99 0.04
CA TRP A 263 11.58 14.82 -1.21
C TRP A 263 10.35 13.94 -1.04
N THR A 264 10.48 12.78 -0.37
CA THR A 264 9.36 11.89 -0.08
C THR A 264 8.27 12.60 0.73
N ALA A 265 8.67 13.33 1.78
CA ALA A 265 7.71 14.08 2.61
C ALA A 265 7.02 15.19 1.81
N ALA A 266 7.80 16.00 1.08
CA ALA A 266 7.27 17.11 0.30
C ALA A 266 6.32 16.64 -0.81
N THR A 267 6.69 15.59 -1.55
CA THR A 267 5.86 15.06 -2.64
C THR A 267 4.58 14.40 -2.11
N MET A 268 4.66 13.62 -1.02
CA MET A 268 3.45 13.06 -0.38
C MET A 268 2.53 14.14 0.16
N THR A 269 3.07 15.15 0.84
CA THR A 269 2.25 16.27 1.33
C THR A 269 1.64 17.06 0.19
N ALA A 270 2.37 17.28 -0.92
CA ALA A 270 1.83 17.95 -2.11
C ALA A 270 0.66 17.16 -2.73
N ILE A 271 0.77 15.83 -2.84
CA ILE A 271 -0.32 14.96 -3.32
C ILE A 271 -1.51 15.01 -2.36
N ALA A 272 -1.28 14.93 -1.05
CA ALA A 272 -2.34 15.01 -0.05
C ALA A 272 -3.11 16.33 -0.13
N ILE A 273 -2.39 17.46 -0.21
CA ILE A 273 -2.98 18.79 -0.38
C ILE A 273 -3.76 18.86 -1.69
N LEU A 274 -3.19 18.36 -2.78
CA LEU A 274 -3.85 18.35 -4.07
C LEU A 274 -5.17 17.58 -4.03
N GLN A 275 -5.18 16.39 -3.43
CA GLN A 275 -6.37 15.57 -3.32
C GLN A 275 -7.43 16.17 -2.38
N ALA A 276 -7.01 16.97 -1.41
CA ALA A 276 -7.91 17.71 -0.52
C ALA A 276 -8.52 18.94 -1.19
N VAL A 277 -7.78 19.62 -2.07
CA VAL A 277 -8.23 20.84 -2.76
C VAL A 277 -9.01 20.52 -4.03
N VAL A 278 -8.58 19.52 -4.79
CA VAL A 278 -9.18 19.14 -6.08
C VAL A 278 -9.99 17.85 -5.89
N PRO A 279 -11.34 17.93 -5.96
CA PRO A 279 -12.19 16.76 -5.79
C PRO A 279 -11.95 15.75 -6.92
N ALA A 280 -12.19 14.47 -6.61
CA ALA A 280 -12.00 13.39 -7.57
C ALA A 280 -13.01 13.50 -8.74
N PRO A 281 -12.56 13.55 -10.00
CA PRO A 281 -13.43 13.71 -11.16
C PRO A 281 -14.23 12.44 -11.49
N PRO A 282 -15.26 12.53 -12.35
CA PRO A 282 -16.04 11.38 -12.81
C PRO A 282 -15.20 10.25 -13.42
N PRO A 283 -15.58 8.97 -13.25
CA PRO A 283 -14.95 7.84 -13.93
C PRO A 283 -14.78 8.09 -15.44
N GLY A 284 -13.56 7.87 -15.95
CA GLY A 284 -13.25 8.10 -17.37
C GLY A 284 -12.89 9.54 -17.74
N THR A 285 -12.95 10.48 -16.80
CA THR A 285 -12.48 11.86 -17.00
C THR A 285 -11.21 12.14 -16.19
N VAL A 286 -10.33 12.96 -16.75
CA VAL A 286 -9.12 13.44 -16.08
C VAL A 286 -9.16 14.95 -16.04
N VAL A 287 -8.87 15.54 -14.88
CA VAL A 287 -8.83 17.00 -14.73
C VAL A 287 -7.37 17.44 -14.68
N PRO A 288 -6.90 18.23 -15.67
CA PRO A 288 -5.57 18.79 -15.62
C PRO A 288 -5.49 19.84 -14.51
N VAL A 289 -4.59 19.60 -13.56
CA VAL A 289 -4.31 20.54 -12.45
C VAL A 289 -3.17 21.47 -12.85
N TRP A 290 -2.15 20.91 -13.49
CA TRP A 290 -1.00 21.67 -13.94
C TRP A 290 -0.58 21.24 -15.33
N THR A 291 -0.65 22.19 -16.27
CA THR A 291 -0.27 22.00 -17.67
C THR A 291 0.91 22.91 -17.99
N VAL A 292 1.98 22.35 -18.58
CA VAL A 292 3.17 23.08 -19.01
C VAL A 292 3.39 22.83 -20.48
N ALA A 293 3.44 23.90 -21.28
CA ALA A 293 3.66 23.83 -22.74
C ALA A 293 2.69 22.87 -23.48
N GLY A 294 1.45 22.77 -23.01
CA GLY A 294 0.42 21.89 -23.60
C GLY A 294 0.51 20.43 -23.15
N ILE A 295 1.41 20.09 -22.22
CA ILE A 295 1.51 18.76 -21.60
C ILE A 295 0.93 18.84 -20.19
N ASP A 296 -0.04 17.97 -19.89
CA ASP A 296 -0.62 17.85 -18.56
C ASP A 296 0.36 17.12 -17.63
N VAL A 297 1.03 17.90 -16.77
CA VAL A 297 2.07 17.42 -15.86
C VAL A 297 1.45 16.75 -14.65
N VAL A 298 0.39 17.34 -14.09
CA VAL A 298 -0.33 16.79 -12.95
C VAL A 298 -1.80 16.74 -13.29
N THR A 299 -2.39 15.55 -13.23
CA THR A 299 -3.81 15.34 -13.48
C THR A 299 -4.45 14.70 -12.26
N ARG A 300 -5.67 15.12 -11.94
CA ARG A 300 -6.52 14.44 -10.97
C ARG A 300 -7.29 13.34 -11.71
N THR A 301 -7.21 12.12 -11.21
CA THR A 301 -7.98 10.97 -11.69
C THR A 301 -9.02 10.56 -10.64
N PRO A 302 -10.05 9.78 -11.02
CA PRO A 302 -11.07 9.30 -10.08
C PRO A 302 -10.46 8.48 -8.94
N GLY A 303 -9.39 7.74 -9.25
CA GLY A 303 -8.68 6.90 -8.31
C GLY A 303 -7.57 7.59 -7.54
N GLY A 304 -7.12 8.79 -7.91
CA GLY A 304 -5.96 9.41 -7.30
C GLY A 304 -5.38 10.59 -8.09
N THR A 305 -4.07 10.69 -8.09
CA THR A 305 -3.33 11.73 -8.80
C THR A 305 -2.37 11.05 -9.74
N ASP A 306 -2.33 11.48 -11.00
CA ASP A 306 -1.32 11.03 -11.95
C ASP A 306 -0.37 12.18 -12.26
N VAL A 307 0.88 11.82 -12.51
CA VAL A 307 1.94 12.75 -12.89
C VAL A 307 2.49 12.27 -14.23
N LEU A 308 2.29 13.07 -15.27
CA LEU A 308 2.60 12.73 -16.67
C LEU A 308 1.95 11.40 -17.13
N GLY A 309 0.74 11.10 -16.64
CA GLY A 309 0.01 9.86 -16.93
C GLY A 309 0.50 8.61 -16.17
N TYR A 310 1.48 8.76 -15.28
CA TYR A 310 1.95 7.70 -14.40
C TYR A 310 1.43 7.87 -12.98
N MET A 311 1.32 6.77 -12.25
CA MET A 311 1.09 6.83 -10.80
C MET A 311 2.25 7.58 -10.11
N PRO A 312 2.01 8.30 -9.00
CA PRO A 312 3.01 9.17 -8.38
C PRO A 312 4.29 8.43 -7.96
N VAL A 313 4.19 7.13 -7.66
CA VAL A 313 5.32 6.27 -7.29
C VAL A 313 6.49 6.35 -8.27
N LEU A 314 6.24 6.39 -9.59
CA LEU A 314 7.31 6.39 -10.59
C LEU A 314 8.11 7.70 -10.58
N PRO A 315 7.51 8.89 -10.83
CA PRO A 315 8.25 10.14 -10.81
C PRO A 315 8.83 10.45 -9.42
N MET A 316 8.17 10.04 -8.34
CA MET A 316 8.73 10.17 -7.00
C MET A 316 10.00 9.34 -6.83
N LEU A 317 9.99 8.07 -7.24
CA LEU A 317 11.15 7.17 -7.19
C LEU A 317 12.30 7.67 -8.06
N ILE A 318 12.01 8.18 -9.26
CA ILE A 318 13.02 8.79 -10.14
C ILE A 318 13.61 10.04 -9.46
N GLY A 319 12.76 10.91 -8.93
CA GLY A 319 13.17 12.12 -8.22
C GLY A 319 14.06 11.80 -7.01
N SER A 320 13.69 10.82 -6.18
CA SER A 320 14.52 10.43 -5.05
C SER A 320 15.84 9.78 -5.47
N SER A 321 15.85 8.97 -6.53
CA SER A 321 17.08 8.39 -7.08
C SER A 321 18.04 9.48 -7.58
N LEU A 322 17.53 10.45 -8.34
CA LEU A 322 18.32 11.57 -8.84
C LEU A 322 18.85 12.44 -7.70
N LEU A 323 18.01 12.78 -6.72
CA LEU A 323 18.43 13.55 -5.55
C LEU A 323 19.49 12.82 -4.74
N MET A 324 19.34 11.50 -4.55
CA MET A 324 20.33 10.69 -3.85
C MET A 324 21.70 10.78 -4.53
N ILE A 325 21.74 10.69 -5.86
CA ILE A 325 22.97 10.72 -6.65
C ILE A 325 23.57 12.13 -6.68
N VAL A 326 22.80 13.12 -7.13
CA VAL A 326 23.28 14.49 -7.37
C VAL A 326 23.73 15.15 -6.08
N VAL A 327 22.96 15.02 -5.00
CA VAL A 327 23.33 15.62 -3.71
C VAL A 327 24.52 14.89 -3.10
N SER A 328 24.62 13.57 -3.24
CA SER A 328 25.80 12.83 -2.75
C SER A 328 27.08 13.15 -3.52
N TRP A 329 27.00 13.46 -4.82
CA TRP A 329 28.15 13.96 -5.58
C TRP A 329 28.53 15.39 -5.23
N SER A 330 27.54 16.22 -4.90
CA SER A 330 27.73 17.64 -4.63
C SER A 330 28.13 17.95 -3.18
N THR A 331 28.17 16.94 -2.30
CA THR A 331 28.45 17.13 -0.87
C THR A 331 29.70 16.37 -0.42
N PRO A 332 30.29 16.74 0.74
CA PRO A 332 31.52 16.10 1.22
C PRO A 332 31.36 14.59 1.36
N LYS A 333 32.33 13.85 0.82
CA LYS A 333 32.36 12.38 0.88
C LYS A 333 32.41 11.89 2.33
N PRO A 334 31.91 10.67 2.61
CA PRO A 334 32.01 10.07 3.94
C PRO A 334 33.46 9.98 4.42
N ALA A 335 33.66 10.14 5.73
CA ALA A 335 34.98 10.01 6.34
C ALA A 335 35.52 8.58 6.19
N ALA A 336 36.83 8.43 6.04
CA ALA A 336 37.50 7.13 5.91
C ALA A 336 37.10 6.16 7.05
N ALA A 337 37.09 6.65 8.30
CA ALA A 337 36.66 5.85 9.45
C ALA A 337 35.22 5.30 9.34
N THR A 338 34.32 6.02 8.67
CA THR A 338 32.95 5.53 8.39
C THR A 338 32.98 4.47 7.30
N LEU A 339 33.74 4.70 6.23
CA LEU A 339 33.88 3.74 5.14
C LEU A 339 34.52 2.44 5.62
N ASP A 340 35.54 2.50 6.47
CA ASP A 340 36.22 1.31 6.97
C ASP A 340 35.31 0.48 7.88
N ARG A 341 34.42 1.14 8.64
CA ARG A 341 33.46 0.47 9.52
C ARG A 341 32.39 -0.31 8.74
N TYR A 342 31.88 0.26 7.66
CA TYR A 342 30.73 -0.29 6.93
C TYR A 342 31.10 -0.98 5.61
N PHE A 343 32.26 -0.65 5.06
CA PHE A 343 32.82 -1.19 3.82
C PHE A 343 34.30 -1.57 4.00
N PRO A 344 34.62 -2.56 4.85
CA PRO A 344 36.00 -2.98 5.06
C PRO A 344 36.67 -3.40 3.74
N ASP A 345 37.95 -3.04 3.58
CA ASP A 345 38.74 -3.32 2.38
C ASP A 345 38.83 -4.83 2.14
N GLY A 346 38.25 -5.28 1.03
CA GLY A 346 38.07 -6.70 0.68
C GLY A 346 36.75 -7.01 -0.04
N SER A 347 35.77 -6.10 0.01
CA SER A 347 34.55 -6.18 -0.81
C SER A 347 34.83 -5.62 -2.22
N PRO A 348 34.76 -6.43 -3.30
CA PRO A 348 34.98 -5.92 -4.65
C PRO A 348 33.94 -4.86 -4.98
N SER A 349 34.38 -3.72 -5.50
CA SER A 349 33.46 -2.70 -6.02
C SER A 349 32.57 -3.33 -7.09
N PRO A 350 31.24 -3.23 -7.02
CA PRO A 350 30.45 -3.29 -8.25
C PRO A 350 30.87 -2.06 -9.05
N ARG A 351 31.55 -2.30 -10.17
CA ARG A 351 32.00 -1.26 -11.09
C ARG A 351 30.79 -0.43 -11.59
N PRO A 352 31.01 0.86 -11.95
CA PRO A 352 29.96 1.83 -12.22
C PRO A 352 28.95 1.38 -13.28
#